data_AF-A0A354UYS3-F1
#
_entry.id   AF-A0A354UYS3-F1
#
_cell.length_a   1.000
_cell.length_b   1.000
_cell.length_c   1.000
_cell.angle_alpha   90.00
_cell.angle_beta   90.00
_cell.angle_gamma   90.00
#
_symmetry.space_group_name_H-M   'P 1'
#
loop_
_entity.id
_entity.type
_entity.pdbx_description
1 polymer ?
#
loop_
_entity_poly.entity_id
_entity_poly.type
_entity_poly.pdbx_seq_one_letter_code
_entity_poly.pdbx_strand_id
1 'polypeptide(L)'
;MSRLWMVGGIAPHRINAMILRYWYLLMSSWPRLLELLYWPALQIITWGFLQNYISQNAGFFARAGGTLIGAVILWDILFRGQLGFSISFLEEMWARNLGNLMMSPLKPIEFLIALMIMSLIRL
;
A
#
# COMPACT_ATOMS: atom_id res chain seq x y z
N MET A 1 -32.87 8.77 32.45
CA MET A 1 -31.89 7.66 32.58
C MET A 1 -32.08 6.65 31.45
N SER A 2 -31.92 7.02 30.16
CA SER A 2 -31.99 6.05 29.02
C SER A 2 -31.70 6.68 27.63
N ARG A 3 -30.70 7.55 27.52
CA ARG A 3 -30.13 7.91 26.21
C ARG A 3 -28.61 7.87 26.28
N LEU A 4 -28.06 6.70 26.59
CA LEU A 4 -26.64 6.43 26.33
C LEU A 4 -26.51 5.99 24.88
N TRP A 5 -26.47 7.01 24.02
CA TRP A 5 -25.55 7.12 22.89
C TRP A 5 -25.40 5.90 21.98
N MET A 6 -26.19 5.90 20.91
CA MET A 6 -25.78 5.36 19.62
C MET A 6 -24.49 6.07 19.15
N VAL A 7 -23.32 5.63 19.60
CA VAL A 7 -22.04 5.93 18.93
C VAL A 7 -21.53 4.65 18.29
N GLY A 8 -22.40 4.06 17.46
CA GLY A 8 -22.17 2.78 16.80
C GLY A 8 -21.62 2.86 15.38
N GLY A 9 -21.39 4.05 14.83
CA GLY A 9 -20.95 4.22 13.43
C GLY A 9 -19.44 4.07 13.23
N ILE A 10 -19.04 3.69 12.02
CA ILE A 10 -17.71 4.00 11.48
C ILE A 10 -17.72 5.50 11.14
N ALA A 11 -16.77 6.26 11.64
CA ALA A 11 -16.69 7.70 11.42
C ALA A 11 -15.60 8.03 10.39
N PRO A 12 -15.96 8.34 9.13
CA PRO A 12 -14.99 8.54 8.05
C PRO A 12 -14.02 9.69 8.30
N HIS A 13 -14.42 10.69 9.09
CA HIS A 13 -13.54 11.79 9.48
C HIS A 13 -12.33 11.35 10.32
N ARG A 14 -12.46 10.29 11.13
CA ARG A 14 -11.37 9.75 11.96
C ARG A 14 -10.35 8.99 11.13
N ILE A 15 -10.85 8.25 10.14
CA ILE A 15 -10.04 7.56 9.13
C ILE A 15 -9.26 8.59 8.30
N ASN A 16 -9.93 9.66 7.83
CA ASN A 16 -9.27 10.70 7.06
C ASN A 16 -8.17 11.44 7.86
N ALA A 17 -8.39 11.72 9.13
CA ALA A 17 -7.38 12.32 10.00
C ALA A 17 -6.13 11.43 10.15
N MET A 18 -6.31 10.10 10.22
CA MET A 18 -5.19 9.17 10.21
C MET A 18 -4.45 9.13 8.87
N ILE A 19 -5.20 9.06 7.76
CA ILE A 19 -4.63 9.07 6.41
C ILE A 19 -3.76 10.31 6.20
N LEU A 20 -4.25 11.50 6.58
CA LEU A 20 -3.49 12.74 6.49
C LEU A 20 -2.20 12.70 7.31
N ARG A 21 -2.23 12.14 8.53
CA ARG A 21 -1.02 11.95 9.34
C ARG A 21 0.00 11.08 8.62
N TYR A 22 -0.41 9.94 8.07
CA TYR A 22 0.49 9.05 7.34
C TYR A 22 0.98 9.67 6.03
N TRP A 23 0.16 10.48 5.37
CA TRP A 23 0.53 11.22 4.17
C TRP A 23 1.65 12.24 4.46
N TYR A 24 1.54 13.02 5.53
CA TYR A 24 2.60 13.95 5.93
C TYR A 24 3.89 13.23 6.32
N LEU A 25 3.79 12.09 6.98
CA LEU A 25 4.94 11.24 7.32
C LEU A 25 5.65 10.70 6.08
N LEU A 26 4.86 10.33 5.05
CA LEU A 26 5.38 9.88 3.76
C LEU A 26 6.11 11.01 3.02
N MET A 27 5.49 12.20 2.91
CA MET A 27 6.07 13.34 2.19
C MET A 27 7.30 13.95 2.88
N SER A 28 7.47 13.74 4.18
CA SER A 28 8.64 14.21 4.92
C SER A 28 9.95 13.54 4.48
N SER A 29 9.89 12.37 3.84
CA SER A 29 11.06 11.57 3.46
C SER A 29 11.20 11.43 1.94
N TRP A 30 11.80 12.44 1.30
CA TRP A 30 12.09 12.43 -0.15
C TRP A 30 12.83 11.17 -0.67
N PRO A 31 13.82 10.60 0.07
CA PRO A 31 14.48 9.37 -0.36
C PRO A 31 13.52 8.18 -0.49
N ARG A 32 12.49 8.13 0.35
CA ARG A 32 11.50 7.05 0.38
C ARG A 32 10.57 7.10 -0.83
N LEU A 33 10.24 8.30 -1.32
CA LEU A 33 9.49 8.49 -2.56
C LEU A 33 10.30 8.07 -3.79
N LEU A 34 11.61 8.37 -3.81
CA LEU A 34 12.50 7.95 -4.89
C LEU A 34 12.65 6.43 -4.91
N GLU A 35 12.85 5.79 -3.76
CA GLU A 35 12.92 4.34 -3.64
C GLU A 35 11.60 3.67 -4.10
N LEU A 36 10.46 4.28 -3.75
CA LEU A 36 9.14 3.81 -4.15
C LEU A 36 8.96 3.80 -5.67
N LEU A 37 9.43 4.84 -6.38
CA LEU A 37 9.30 4.95 -7.83
C LEU A 37 10.41 4.24 -8.61
N TYR A 38 11.61 4.19 -8.04
CA TYR A 38 12.79 3.59 -8.67
C TYR A 38 12.56 2.12 -8.98
N TRP A 39 12.05 1.36 -8.01
CA TRP A 39 11.91 -0.09 -8.16
C TRP A 39 10.84 -0.51 -9.21
N PRO A 40 9.60 0.05 -9.21
CA PRO A 40 8.62 -0.18 -10.27
C PRO A 40 9.09 0.27 -11.65
N ALA A 41 9.78 1.42 -11.73
CA ALA A 41 10.31 1.90 -13.01
C ALA A 41 11.30 0.87 -13.60
N LEU A 42 12.21 0.35 -12.79
CA LEU A 42 13.13 -0.71 -13.21
C LEU A 42 12.42 -1.99 -13.62
N GLN A 43 11.39 -2.42 -12.88
CA GLN A 43 10.59 -3.59 -13.23
C GLN A 43 9.92 -3.43 -14.60
N ILE A 44 9.21 -2.32 -14.82
CA ILE A 44 8.48 -2.07 -16.08
C ILE A 44 9.46 -1.95 -17.25
N ILE A 45 10.59 -1.28 -17.07
CA ILE A 45 11.63 -1.17 -18.10
C ILE A 45 12.19 -2.56 -18.42
N THR A 46 12.62 -3.32 -17.42
CA THR A 46 13.28 -4.62 -17.62
C THR A 46 12.33 -5.63 -18.27
N TRP A 47 11.13 -5.81 -17.70
CA TRP A 47 10.16 -6.76 -18.22
C TRP A 47 9.49 -6.29 -19.51
N GLY A 48 9.27 -4.99 -19.67
CA GLY A 48 8.75 -4.40 -20.90
C GLY A 48 9.70 -4.60 -22.08
N PHE A 49 11.01 -4.42 -21.88
CA PHE A 49 12.01 -4.73 -22.90
C PHE A 49 12.10 -6.22 -23.19
N LEU A 50 12.13 -7.07 -22.15
CA LEU A 50 12.20 -8.52 -22.32
C LEU A 50 10.99 -9.06 -23.10
N GLN A 51 9.77 -8.56 -22.80
CA GLN A 51 8.57 -8.93 -23.54
C GLN A 51 8.67 -8.53 -25.02
N ASN A 52 9.12 -7.32 -25.31
CA ASN A 52 9.29 -6.86 -26.69
C ASN A 52 10.29 -7.73 -27.46
N TYR A 53 11.40 -8.13 -26.83
CA TYR A 53 12.40 -9.01 -27.44
C TYR A 53 11.84 -10.42 -27.71
N ILE A 54 11.17 -11.04 -26.74
CA ILE A 54 10.58 -12.38 -26.90
C ILE A 54 9.48 -12.36 -27.98
N SER A 55 8.67 -11.30 -28.03
CA SER A 55 7.61 -11.16 -29.03
C SER A 55 8.13 -11.10 -30.47
N GLN A 56 9.34 -10.57 -30.69
CA GLN A 56 9.95 -10.47 -32.02
C GLN A 56 10.62 -11.78 -32.46
N ASN A 57 11.14 -12.57 -31.52
CA ASN A 57 12.00 -13.73 -31.84
C ASN A 57 11.28 -15.10 -31.79
N ALA A 58 10.16 -15.24 -31.07
CA ALA A 58 9.53 -16.54 -30.89
C ALA A 58 8.00 -16.48 -30.92
N GLY A 59 7.38 -16.54 -32.11
CA GLY A 59 5.93 -16.35 -32.26
C GLY A 59 5.03 -17.24 -31.40
N PHE A 60 5.36 -18.53 -31.21
CA PHE A 60 4.58 -19.45 -30.36
C PHE A 60 4.89 -19.26 -28.86
N PHE A 61 6.15 -19.04 -28.49
CA PHE A 61 6.56 -18.78 -27.11
C PHE A 61 6.23 -17.36 -26.63
N ALA A 62 5.95 -16.41 -27.54
CA ALA A 62 5.58 -15.04 -27.22
C ALA A 62 4.28 -14.94 -26.41
N ARG A 63 3.31 -15.83 -26.67
CA ARG A 63 2.08 -15.89 -25.88
C ARG A 63 2.34 -16.42 -24.46
N ALA A 64 3.16 -17.46 -24.34
CA ALA A 64 3.54 -18.00 -23.03
C ALA A 64 4.40 -17.01 -22.21
N GLY A 65 5.36 -16.33 -22.86
CA GLY A 65 6.17 -15.28 -22.25
C GLY A 65 5.34 -14.09 -21.78
N GLY A 66 4.37 -13.64 -22.58
CA GLY A 66 3.45 -12.57 -22.19
C GLY A 66 2.59 -12.93 -20.97
N THR A 67 2.18 -14.19 -20.85
CA THR A 67 1.39 -14.65 -19.71
C THR A 67 2.25 -14.72 -18.44
N LEU A 68 3.51 -15.17 -18.55
CA LEU A 68 4.46 -15.17 -17.44
C LEU A 68 4.78 -13.77 -16.94
N ILE A 69 4.97 -12.80 -17.84
CA ILE A 69 5.23 -11.41 -17.45
C ILE A 69 4.01 -10.76 -16.81
N GLY A 70 2.80 -11.07 -17.30
CA GLY A 70 1.56 -10.66 -16.64
C GLY A 70 1.47 -11.21 -15.20
N ALA A 71 1.84 -12.47 -15.00
CA ALA A 71 1.88 -13.08 -13.66
C ALA A 71 2.92 -12.42 -12.75
N VAL A 72 4.12 -12.10 -13.26
CA VAL A 72 5.17 -11.41 -12.50
C VAL A 72 4.74 -10.00 -12.08
N ILE A 73 4.07 -9.24 -12.94
CA ILE A 73 3.59 -7.90 -12.62
C ILE A 73 2.48 -7.96 -11.57
N LEU A 74 1.52 -8.89 -11.71
CA LEU A 74 0.47 -9.09 -10.71
C LEU A 74 1.06 -9.50 -9.35
N TRP A 75 2.07 -10.35 -9.35
CA TRP A 75 2.81 -10.72 -8.14
C TRP A 75 3.51 -9.52 -7.50
N ASP A 76 4.17 -8.68 -8.29
CA ASP A 76 4.87 -7.48 -7.81
C ASP A 76 3.89 -6.49 -7.15
N ILE A 77 2.70 -6.29 -7.75
CA ILE A 77 1.59 -5.49 -7.19
C ILE A 77 1.11 -6.07 -5.86
N LEU A 78 0.84 -7.38 -5.81
CA LEU A 78 0.37 -8.03 -4.58
C LEU A 78 1.38 -7.91 -3.44
N PHE A 79 2.65 -8.18 -3.75
CA PHE A 79 3.75 -8.14 -2.79
C PHE A 79 3.97 -6.72 -2.24
N ARG A 80 3.94 -5.69 -3.10
CA ARG A 80 4.03 -4.29 -2.67
C ARG A 80 2.85 -3.87 -1.80
N GLY A 81 1.64 -4.33 -2.12
CA GLY A 81 0.44 -4.06 -1.31
C GLY A 81 0.53 -4.66 0.09
N GLN A 82 1.17 -5.81 0.22
CA GLN A 82 1.45 -6.41 1.54
C GLN A 82 2.57 -5.64 2.29
N LEU A 83 3.63 -5.25 1.58
CA LEU A 83 4.75 -4.51 2.17
C LEU A 83 4.32 -3.12 2.66
N GLY A 84 3.54 -2.37 1.88
CA GLY A 84 3.04 -1.04 2.25
C GLY A 84 2.21 -1.06 3.55
N PHE A 85 1.39 -2.10 3.72
CA PHE A 85 0.62 -2.34 4.94
C PHE A 85 1.53 -2.66 6.12
N SER A 86 2.47 -3.59 5.94
CA SER A 86 3.40 -4.03 6.99
C SER A 86 4.29 -2.89 7.48
N ILE A 87 4.81 -2.06 6.56
CA ILE A 87 5.65 -0.90 6.90
C ILE A 87 4.84 0.14 7.68
N SER A 88 3.62 0.46 7.23
CA SER A 88 2.77 1.44 7.92
C SER A 88 2.39 0.97 9.33
N PHE A 89 2.17 -0.34 9.51
CA PHE A 89 1.96 -0.94 10.83
C PHE A 89 3.22 -0.89 11.71
N LEU A 90 4.38 -1.23 11.16
CA LEU A 90 5.66 -1.17 11.86
C LEU A 90 6.03 0.26 12.26
N GLU A 91 5.72 1.27 11.42
CA GLU A 91 5.92 2.68 11.78
C GLU A 91 5.12 3.06 13.04
N GLU A 92 3.90 2.57 13.20
CA GLU A 92 3.09 2.86 14.40
C GLU A 92 3.63 2.14 15.64
N MET A 93 4.16 0.92 15.48
CA MET A 93 4.85 0.21 16.55
C MET A 93 6.14 0.92 16.97
N TRP A 94 6.95 1.34 15.99
CA TRP A 94 8.20 2.08 16.22
C TRP A 94 7.96 3.43 16.87
N ALA A 95 6.89 4.14 16.49
CA ALA A 95 6.51 5.41 17.07
C ALA A 95 5.98 5.29 18.51
N ARG A 96 5.78 4.07 19.03
CA ARG A 96 5.16 3.77 20.34
C ARG A 96 3.79 4.44 20.56
N ASN A 97 3.19 4.94 19.48
CA ASN A 97 1.96 5.72 19.52
C ASN A 97 0.70 4.86 19.38
N LEU A 98 0.88 3.55 19.16
CA LEU A 98 -0.18 2.55 19.18
C LEU A 98 -0.97 2.57 20.51
N GLY A 99 -0.29 2.78 21.64
CA GLY A 99 -0.95 2.88 22.95
C GLY A 99 -1.92 4.06 23.06
N ASN A 100 -1.51 5.23 22.56
CA ASN A 100 -2.35 6.43 22.55
C ASN A 100 -3.55 6.27 21.61
N LEU A 101 -3.35 5.62 20.47
CA LEU A 101 -4.42 5.30 19.52
C LEU A 101 -5.45 4.34 20.12
N MET A 102 -5.02 3.33 20.86
CA MET A 102 -5.93 2.38 21.52
C MET A 102 -6.66 2.97 22.74
N MET A 103 -6.13 4.02 23.36
CA MET A 103 -6.81 4.78 24.42
C MET A 103 -7.79 5.84 23.88
N SER A 104 -7.65 6.22 22.60
CA SER A 104 -8.60 7.11 21.95
C SER A 104 -9.91 6.36 21.61
N PRO A 105 -11.06 7.05 21.44
CA PRO A 105 -12.35 6.42 21.15
C PRO A 105 -12.45 5.86 19.72
N LEU A 106 -11.33 5.43 19.15
CA LEU A 106 -11.12 5.06 17.76
C LEU A 106 -11.12 3.54 17.64
N LYS A 107 -11.94 3.00 16.73
CA LYS A 107 -12.10 1.54 16.63
C LYS A 107 -10.87 0.93 15.95
N PRO A 108 -10.40 -0.26 16.39
CA PRO A 108 -9.34 -0.99 15.70
C PRO A 108 -9.62 -1.22 14.20
N ILE A 109 -10.90 -1.37 13.83
CA ILE A 109 -11.31 -1.53 12.42
C ILE A 109 -11.08 -0.25 11.60
N GLU A 110 -11.27 0.94 12.19
CA GLU A 110 -11.05 2.23 11.52
C GLU A 110 -9.55 2.45 11.27
N PHE A 111 -8.71 2.00 12.22
CA PHE A 111 -7.26 1.97 12.07
C PHE A 111 -6.82 1.01 10.96
N LEU A 112 -7.36 -0.22 10.93
CA LEU A 112 -7.09 -1.19 9.86
C LEU A 112 -7.48 -0.64 8.48
N ILE A 113 -8.65 -0.01 8.35
CA ILE A 113 -9.10 0.61 7.10
C ILE A 113 -8.16 1.75 6.69
N ALA A 114 -7.73 2.60 7.62
CA ALA A 114 -6.77 3.67 7.34
C ALA A 114 -5.43 3.11 6.84
N LEU A 115 -4.93 2.03 7.43
CA LEU A 115 -3.71 1.35 6.99
C LEU A 115 -3.86 0.71 5.61
N MET A 116 -5.01 0.08 5.32
CA MET A 116 -5.28 -0.50 4.00
C MET A 116 -5.32 0.58 2.91
N ILE A 117 -6.02 1.70 3.17
CA ILE A 117 -6.06 2.84 2.25
C ILE A 117 -4.67 3.42 2.05
N MET A 118 -3.89 3.60 3.11
CA MET A 118 -2.50 4.08 3.00
C MET A 118 -1.60 3.11 2.24
N SER A 119 -1.80 1.80 2.38
CA SER A 119 -1.05 0.81 1.60
C SER A 119 -1.34 0.92 0.11
N LEU A 120 -2.62 1.09 -0.25
CA LEU A 120 -3.03 1.32 -1.65
C LEU A 120 -2.45 2.63 -2.21
N ILE A 121 -2.37 3.67 -1.38
CA ILE A 121 -1.77 4.96 -1.76
C ILE A 121 -0.24 4.87 -1.93
N ARG A 122 0.41 3.97 -1.18
CA ARG A 122 1.86 3.69 -1.31
C ARG A 122 2.18 2.73 -2.46
N LEU A 123 1.19 2.14 -3.12
CA LEU A 123 1.38 1.20 -4.21
C LEU A 123 1.80 1.92 -5.50
#